data_AF-A0A2W3ZC35-F1
#
_entry.id   AF-A0A2W3ZC35-F1
#
_cell.length_a   1.000
_cell.length_b   1.000
_cell.length_c   1.000
_cell.angle_alpha   90.00
_cell.angle_beta   90.00
_cell.angle_gamma   90.00
#
_symmetry.space_group_name_H-M   'P 1'
#
loop_
_entity.id
_entity.type
_entity.pdbx_description
1 polymer ?
#
loop_
_entity_poly.entity_id
_entity_poly.type
_entity_poly.pdbx_seq_one_letter_code
_entity_poly.pdbx_strand_id
1 'polypeptide(L)'
;MSKWAGTLSTTEPYNHLGTLPVRQGNKNSEIFEFRIVENGIPYDLSGYRVFFCVHFDPYISVEKNAVIVDSKKGLIRFTMDDDCMQKVGNQEGYFEIYKEDTFLDATQYFTYTVQTSIIKQLMDGESYIQRLEELLKKLQEAMEKSQEEVEKWLSANRQKIDNLMKEMDQFFKDKKTEFIEWFESVREILESIDPGGILLGEIMRARESDRYGVFKNLDERLENIEATFSADTELLTINHDFKGYPRLRVLYWEYGLATRPLGTEPTGVGGGNVRTVESSVEYLDPYSLKVSVPAAYKTVNPQIILIDAKTFRLITDYKVIQVELLEDKITAKIGGN
;
A
#
# COMPACT_ATOMS: atom_id res chain seq x y z
N MET A 1 15.61 -63.27 -22.41
CA MET A 1 15.27 -63.78 -23.76
C MET A 1 13.76 -63.87 -23.84
N SER A 2 13.18 -63.50 -24.98
CA SER A 2 11.74 -63.68 -25.23
C SER A 2 11.41 -65.18 -25.19
N LYS A 3 10.33 -65.53 -24.48
CA LYS A 3 9.95 -66.93 -24.29
C LYS A 3 9.00 -67.40 -25.38
N TRP A 4 8.25 -66.47 -25.98
CA TRP A 4 7.45 -66.72 -27.16
C TRP A 4 7.61 -65.58 -28.14
N ALA A 5 7.69 -65.94 -29.42
CA ALA A 5 7.81 -64.98 -30.50
C ALA A 5 6.90 -65.37 -31.67
N GLY A 6 6.49 -64.38 -32.45
CA GLY A 6 5.57 -64.60 -33.56
C GLY A 6 5.25 -63.34 -34.35
N THR A 7 4.30 -63.45 -35.26
CA THR A 7 3.81 -62.33 -36.08
C THR A 7 2.32 -62.14 -35.80
N LEU A 8 1.91 -60.90 -35.59
CA LEU A 8 0.53 -60.49 -35.41
C LEU A 8 0.14 -59.56 -36.56
N SER A 9 -1.03 -59.79 -37.14
CA SER A 9 -1.55 -59.00 -38.25
C SER A 9 -2.66 -58.06 -37.78
N THR A 10 -2.74 -56.87 -38.38
CA THR A 10 -3.91 -55.98 -38.24
C THR A 10 -5.00 -56.30 -39.28
N THR A 11 -4.62 -56.90 -40.43
CA THR A 11 -5.55 -57.09 -41.57
C THR A 11 -5.90 -58.54 -41.91
N GLU A 12 -5.11 -59.53 -41.51
CA GLU A 12 -5.44 -60.94 -41.75
C GLU A 12 -6.50 -61.43 -40.76
N PRO A 13 -7.44 -62.33 -41.14
CA PRO A 13 -8.56 -62.71 -40.28
C PRO A 13 -8.17 -63.50 -39.03
N TYR A 14 -6.99 -64.15 -39.02
CA TYR A 14 -6.52 -64.96 -37.89
C TYR A 14 -5.00 -64.88 -37.77
N ASN A 15 -4.53 -64.77 -36.54
CA ASN A 15 -3.10 -64.95 -36.25
C ASN A 15 -2.78 -66.44 -36.13
N HIS A 16 -1.82 -66.93 -36.91
CA HIS A 16 -1.37 -68.33 -36.86
C HIS A 16 -0.31 -68.56 -35.77
N LEU A 17 -0.61 -68.17 -34.53
CA LEU A 17 0.25 -68.44 -33.38
C LEU A 17 -0.08 -69.81 -32.78
N GLY A 18 0.96 -70.57 -32.40
CA GLY A 18 0.79 -71.78 -31.59
C GLY A 18 0.31 -71.44 -30.17
N THR A 19 -0.02 -72.46 -29.37
CA THR A 19 -0.41 -72.25 -27.97
C THR A 19 0.68 -71.54 -27.19
N LEU A 20 0.32 -70.45 -26.50
CA LEU A 20 1.23 -69.65 -25.67
C LEU A 20 0.96 -69.90 -24.18
N PRO A 21 1.56 -70.94 -23.56
CA PRO A 21 1.32 -71.23 -22.15
C PRO A 21 2.12 -70.29 -21.26
N VAL A 22 1.43 -69.47 -20.47
CA VAL A 22 1.99 -68.61 -19.41
C VAL A 22 1.62 -69.17 -18.04
N ARG A 23 2.36 -68.85 -16.97
CA ARG A 23 2.09 -69.40 -15.62
C ARG A 23 1.92 -68.32 -14.57
N GLN A 24 0.88 -68.45 -13.76
CA GLN A 24 0.63 -67.59 -12.62
C GLN A 24 1.81 -67.51 -11.63
N GLY A 25 2.16 -66.30 -11.20
CA GLY A 25 3.23 -66.07 -10.21
C GLY A 25 4.65 -66.11 -10.77
N ASN A 26 4.82 -66.37 -12.07
CA ASN A 26 6.11 -66.17 -12.72
C ASN A 26 6.38 -64.66 -12.90
N LYS A 27 7.35 -64.11 -12.16
CA LYS A 27 7.80 -62.73 -12.35
C LYS A 27 8.89 -62.66 -13.42
N ASN A 28 8.67 -61.83 -14.44
CA ASN A 28 9.67 -61.43 -15.45
C ASN A 28 10.20 -62.54 -16.40
N SER A 29 9.64 -63.75 -16.40
CA SER A 29 10.04 -64.82 -17.34
C SER A 29 9.07 -64.97 -18.52
N GLU A 30 7.86 -64.44 -18.38
CA GLU A 30 6.80 -64.57 -19.36
C GLU A 30 6.81 -63.37 -20.32
N ILE A 31 7.74 -63.39 -21.29
CA ILE A 31 7.95 -62.31 -22.27
C ILE A 31 7.48 -62.72 -23.67
N PHE A 32 6.47 -62.03 -24.20
CA PHE A 32 6.04 -62.06 -25.61
C PHE A 32 6.87 -61.11 -26.45
N GLU A 33 7.28 -61.54 -27.64
CA GLU A 33 7.96 -60.71 -28.62
C GLU A 33 7.31 -60.89 -30.00
N PHE A 34 6.52 -59.91 -30.42
CA PHE A 34 5.73 -60.02 -31.64
C PHE A 34 6.16 -58.99 -32.68
N ARG A 35 6.09 -59.40 -33.94
CA ARG A 35 6.18 -58.51 -35.08
C ARG A 35 4.79 -58.15 -35.55
N ILE A 36 4.44 -56.87 -35.52
CA ILE A 36 3.18 -56.38 -36.06
C ILE A 36 3.33 -56.15 -37.57
N VAL A 37 2.38 -56.67 -38.35
CA VAL A 37 2.32 -56.51 -39.79
C VAL A 37 0.95 -56.02 -40.25
N GLU A 38 0.93 -55.25 -41.33
CA GLU A 38 -0.26 -54.87 -42.08
C GLU A 38 -0.08 -55.37 -43.51
N ASN A 39 -1.01 -56.19 -44.01
CA ASN A 39 -0.94 -56.81 -45.34
C ASN A 39 0.39 -57.55 -45.61
N GLY A 40 0.94 -58.19 -44.57
CA GLY A 40 2.22 -58.91 -44.63
C GLY A 40 3.47 -58.03 -44.59
N ILE A 41 3.34 -56.70 -44.52
CA ILE A 41 4.44 -55.75 -44.44
C ILE A 41 4.61 -55.31 -42.97
N PRO A 42 5.85 -55.23 -42.43
CA PRO A 42 6.08 -54.72 -41.08
C PRO A 42 5.46 -53.35 -40.85
N TYR A 43 4.67 -53.22 -39.77
CA TYR A 43 4.01 -51.98 -39.38
C TYR A 43 5.05 -51.03 -38.75
N ASP A 44 5.24 -49.83 -39.30
CA ASP A 44 6.18 -48.86 -38.72
C ASP A 44 5.57 -48.21 -37.47
N LEU A 45 6.16 -48.50 -36.31
CA LEU A 45 5.69 -48.02 -35.00
C LEU A 45 6.40 -46.73 -34.55
N SER A 46 7.09 -46.03 -35.45
CA SER A 46 7.86 -44.84 -35.09
C SER A 46 6.95 -43.69 -34.62
N GLY A 47 7.06 -43.35 -33.34
CA GLY A 47 6.24 -42.31 -32.71
C GLY A 47 4.87 -42.81 -32.21
N TYR A 48 4.65 -44.13 -32.18
CA TYR A 48 3.42 -44.73 -31.66
C TYR A 48 3.61 -45.33 -30.27
N ARG A 49 2.48 -45.58 -29.61
CA ARG A 49 2.39 -46.34 -28.36
C ARG A 49 1.58 -47.60 -28.64
N VAL A 50 1.98 -48.70 -28.03
CA VAL A 50 1.30 -49.99 -28.19
C VAL A 50 0.89 -50.50 -26.83
N PHE A 51 -0.38 -50.89 -26.68
CA PHE A 51 -0.93 -51.42 -25.44
C PHE A 51 -1.38 -52.85 -25.65
N PHE A 52 -1.05 -53.73 -24.70
CA PHE A 52 -1.64 -55.04 -24.59
C PHE A 52 -2.99 -54.94 -23.89
N CYS A 53 -4.02 -55.53 -24.49
CA CYS A 53 -5.38 -55.54 -24.00
C CYS A 53 -5.88 -56.98 -23.84
N VAL A 54 -6.48 -57.28 -22.68
CA VAL A 54 -7.18 -58.55 -22.43
C VAL A 54 -8.42 -58.30 -21.59
N HIS A 55 -9.50 -59.02 -21.90
CA HIS A 55 -10.74 -59.01 -21.14
C HIS A 55 -10.97 -60.36 -20.47
N PHE A 56 -11.16 -60.34 -19.15
CA PHE A 56 -11.53 -61.48 -18.34
C PHE A 56 -13.01 -61.38 -17.93
N ASP A 57 -13.82 -62.32 -18.43
CA ASP A 57 -15.21 -62.48 -18.01
C ASP A 57 -15.31 -62.72 -16.48
N PRO A 58 -16.21 -62.06 -15.74
CA PRO A 58 -17.31 -61.25 -16.27
C PRO A 58 -17.03 -59.73 -16.43
N TYR A 59 -16.00 -59.11 -15.83
CA TYR A 59 -15.85 -57.64 -15.89
C TYR A 59 -14.43 -57.07 -15.71
N ILE A 60 -13.35 -57.85 -15.87
CA ILE A 60 -11.99 -57.34 -15.62
C ILE A 60 -11.27 -57.12 -16.95
N SER A 61 -11.02 -55.87 -17.31
CA SER A 61 -10.18 -55.51 -18.45
C SER A 61 -8.80 -55.06 -17.95
N VAL A 62 -7.75 -55.55 -18.59
CA VAL A 62 -6.37 -55.16 -18.29
C VAL A 62 -5.77 -54.53 -19.54
N GLU A 63 -5.21 -53.34 -19.37
CA GLU A 63 -4.48 -52.59 -20.38
C GLU A 63 -3.08 -52.26 -19.85
N LYS A 64 -2.03 -52.60 -20.62
CA LYS A 64 -0.64 -52.38 -20.21
C LYS A 64 0.24 -51.98 -21.40
N ASN A 65 1.16 -51.04 -21.19
CA ASN A 65 2.07 -50.61 -22.26
C ASN A 65 3.02 -51.75 -22.67
N ALA A 66 3.18 -51.96 -23.98
CA ALA A 66 4.21 -52.79 -24.57
C ALA A 66 5.44 -51.95 -24.95
N VAL A 67 6.63 -52.56 -24.88
CA VAL A 67 7.88 -51.90 -25.24
C VAL A 67 8.16 -52.10 -26.73
N ILE A 68 8.30 -51.03 -27.49
CA ILE A 68 8.73 -51.09 -28.90
C ILE A 68 10.24 -51.33 -28.92
N VAL A 69 10.67 -52.45 -29.49
CA VAL A 69 12.09 -52.86 -29.56
C VAL A 69 12.75 -52.38 -30.85
N ASP A 70 12.03 -52.49 -31.98
CA ASP A 70 12.49 -52.00 -33.29
C ASP A 70 11.27 -51.45 -34.04
N SER A 71 11.13 -50.12 -34.04
CA SER A 71 9.94 -49.45 -34.56
C SER A 71 9.77 -49.66 -36.07
N LYS A 72 10.87 -49.63 -36.83
CA LYS A 72 10.85 -49.81 -38.30
C LYS A 72 10.52 -51.23 -38.73
N LYS A 73 10.71 -52.21 -37.84
CA LYS A 73 10.34 -53.61 -38.10
C LYS A 73 9.03 -54.02 -37.45
N GLY A 74 8.32 -53.11 -36.78
CA GLY A 74 7.10 -53.43 -36.03
C GLY A 74 7.33 -54.39 -34.87
N LEU A 75 8.54 -54.42 -34.30
CA LEU A 75 8.90 -55.38 -33.26
C LEU A 75 8.56 -54.82 -31.88
N ILE A 76 7.69 -55.51 -31.16
CA ILE A 76 7.29 -55.19 -29.80
C ILE A 76 7.68 -56.30 -28.83
N ARG A 77 7.84 -55.93 -27.57
CA ARG A 77 8.06 -56.84 -26.45
C ARG A 77 7.11 -56.51 -25.31
N PHE A 78 6.41 -57.51 -24.82
CA PHE A 78 5.50 -57.39 -23.70
C PHE A 78 5.84 -58.41 -22.62
N THR A 79 5.95 -57.96 -21.37
CA THR A 79 6.20 -58.82 -20.22
C THR A 79 4.89 -59.00 -19.46
N MET A 80 4.41 -60.24 -19.37
CA MET A 80 3.19 -60.56 -18.64
C MET A 80 3.39 -60.29 -17.15
N ASP A 81 2.45 -59.56 -16.55
CA ASP A 81 2.37 -59.34 -15.11
C ASP A 81 1.27 -60.18 -14.47
N ASP A 82 1.15 -60.05 -13.15
CA ASP A 82 0.15 -60.80 -12.38
C ASP A 82 -1.28 -60.47 -12.78
N ASP A 83 -1.55 -59.24 -13.22
CA ASP A 83 -2.86 -58.79 -13.69
C ASP A 83 -3.24 -59.48 -15.02
N CYS A 84 -2.28 -59.61 -15.94
CA CYS A 84 -2.47 -60.29 -17.23
C CYS A 84 -2.60 -61.83 -17.11
N MET A 85 -2.28 -62.39 -15.94
CA MET A 85 -2.33 -63.83 -15.65
C MET A 85 -3.35 -64.16 -14.54
N GLN A 86 -4.27 -63.26 -14.21
CA GLN A 86 -5.14 -63.41 -13.04
C GLN A 86 -6.14 -64.59 -13.13
N LYS A 87 -6.55 -65.00 -14.35
CA LYS A 87 -7.53 -66.07 -14.55
C LYS A 87 -6.91 -67.26 -15.28
N VAL A 88 -6.90 -68.43 -14.63
CA VAL A 88 -6.46 -69.70 -15.20
C VAL A 88 -7.39 -70.12 -16.35
N GLY A 89 -6.82 -70.59 -17.46
CA GLY A 89 -7.56 -71.01 -18.66
C GLY A 89 -7.09 -70.29 -19.93
N ASN A 90 -7.82 -70.48 -21.03
CA ASN A 90 -7.57 -69.79 -22.29
C ASN A 90 -8.08 -68.36 -22.21
N GLN A 91 -7.27 -67.43 -22.69
CA GLN A 91 -7.53 -65.99 -22.72
C GLN A 91 -7.27 -65.46 -24.12
N GLU A 92 -8.03 -64.45 -24.51
CA GLU A 92 -7.88 -63.75 -25.80
C GLU A 92 -7.30 -62.36 -25.56
N GLY A 93 -6.12 -62.12 -26.10
CA GLY A 93 -5.42 -60.85 -26.03
C GLY A 93 -5.25 -60.23 -27.42
N TYR A 94 -5.04 -58.93 -27.45
CA TYR A 94 -4.72 -58.18 -28.66
C TYR A 94 -3.87 -56.96 -28.30
N PHE A 95 -3.34 -56.28 -29.31
CA PHE A 95 -2.60 -55.04 -29.13
C PHE A 95 -3.26 -53.87 -29.84
N GLU A 96 -3.43 -52.77 -29.13
CA GLU A 96 -3.90 -51.50 -29.69
C GLU A 96 -2.74 -50.57 -29.97
N ILE A 97 -2.82 -49.84 -31.09
CA ILE A 97 -1.80 -48.92 -31.57
C ILE A 97 -2.37 -47.51 -31.52
N TYR A 98 -1.66 -46.63 -30.82
CA TYR A 98 -2.02 -45.23 -30.63
C TYR A 98 -0.95 -44.32 -31.20
N LYS A 99 -1.39 -43.21 -31.79
CA LYS A 99 -0.54 -42.05 -32.05
C LYS A 99 -0.97 -40.95 -31.09
N GLU A 100 -0.06 -40.59 -30.18
CA GLU A 100 -0.38 -39.74 -29.03
C GLU A 100 -1.54 -40.35 -28.22
N ASP A 101 -2.71 -39.72 -28.21
CA ASP A 101 -3.91 -40.18 -27.51
C ASP A 101 -5.04 -40.62 -28.47
N THR A 102 -4.75 -40.74 -29.77
CA THR A 102 -5.71 -41.19 -30.78
C THR A 102 -5.49 -42.66 -31.12
N PHE A 103 -6.53 -43.47 -30.95
CA PHE A 103 -6.56 -44.86 -31.42
C PHE A 103 -6.42 -44.89 -32.95
N LEU A 104 -5.46 -45.66 -33.46
CA LEU A 104 -5.25 -45.83 -34.89
C LEU A 104 -5.71 -47.18 -35.40
N ASP A 105 -5.26 -48.25 -34.75
CA ASP A 105 -5.46 -49.62 -35.22
C ASP A 105 -5.29 -50.63 -34.09
N ALA A 106 -5.71 -51.88 -34.32
CA ALA A 106 -5.51 -52.99 -33.41
C ALA A 106 -5.11 -54.26 -34.16
N THR A 107 -4.25 -55.08 -33.55
CA THR A 107 -3.99 -56.42 -34.06
C THR A 107 -5.24 -57.28 -33.91
N GLN A 108 -5.40 -58.30 -34.76
CA GLN A 108 -6.37 -59.34 -34.46
C GLN A 108 -6.06 -60.04 -33.13
N TYR A 109 -7.08 -60.67 -32.56
CA TYR A 109 -6.93 -61.45 -31.34
C TYR A 109 -5.93 -62.59 -31.52
N PHE A 110 -5.26 -62.94 -30.43
CA PHE A 110 -4.50 -64.17 -30.29
C PHE A 110 -4.83 -64.83 -28.95
N THR A 111 -4.70 -66.16 -28.90
CA THR A 111 -5.00 -66.93 -27.70
C THR A 111 -3.73 -67.25 -26.93
N TYR A 112 -3.79 -67.10 -25.61
CA TYR A 112 -2.77 -67.58 -24.68
C TYR A 112 -3.42 -68.37 -23.53
N THR A 113 -2.69 -69.30 -22.93
CA THR A 113 -3.22 -70.18 -21.89
C THR A 113 -2.52 -69.90 -20.57
N VAL A 114 -3.27 -69.44 -19.58
CA VAL A 114 -2.77 -69.24 -18.22
C VAL A 114 -2.85 -70.57 -17.46
N GLN A 115 -1.69 -71.07 -17.04
CA GLN A 115 -1.55 -72.25 -16.20
C GLN A 115 -1.52 -71.87 -14.73
N THR A 116 -2.18 -72.68 -13.91
CA THR A 116 -2.13 -72.55 -12.45
C THR A 116 -0.70 -72.78 -11.94
N SER A 117 -0.37 -72.08 -10.85
CA SER A 117 0.79 -72.39 -10.02
C SER A 117 0.29 -72.88 -8.67
N ILE A 118 0.94 -73.91 -8.13
CA ILE A 118 0.62 -74.49 -6.80
C ILE A 118 0.61 -73.38 -5.72
N ILE A 119 1.38 -72.31 -5.92
CA ILE A 119 1.54 -71.20 -4.99
C ILE A 119 0.32 -70.24 -4.98
N LYS A 120 -0.40 -70.08 -6.10
CA LYS A 120 -1.52 -69.11 -6.23
C LYS A 120 -2.92 -69.73 -6.12
N GLN A 121 -3.02 -71.04 -5.91
CA GLN A 121 -4.30 -71.74 -5.71
C GLN A 121 -5.03 -71.32 -4.40
N LEU A 122 -4.33 -70.59 -3.52
CA LEU A 122 -4.84 -69.91 -2.34
C LEU A 122 -5.01 -68.43 -2.68
N MET A 123 -6.24 -68.02 -2.95
CA MET A 123 -6.58 -66.69 -3.44
C MET A 123 -6.16 -65.59 -2.46
N ASP A 124 -5.46 -64.59 -2.99
CA ASP A 124 -4.59 -63.61 -2.35
C ASP A 124 -5.35 -62.40 -1.71
N GLY A 125 -6.20 -62.68 -0.72
CA GLY A 125 -6.86 -61.62 0.08
C GLY A 125 -5.90 -60.91 1.05
N GLU A 126 -4.84 -61.58 1.48
CA GLU A 126 -3.84 -61.06 2.41
C GLU A 126 -2.92 -60.00 1.79
N SER A 127 -2.56 -60.10 0.49
CA SER A 127 -1.66 -59.10 -0.11
C SER A 127 -2.30 -57.73 -0.33
N TYR A 128 -3.62 -57.67 -0.57
CA TYR A 128 -4.33 -56.39 -0.66
C TYR A 128 -4.42 -55.71 0.69
N ILE A 129 -4.69 -56.45 1.76
CA ILE A 129 -4.72 -55.93 3.13
C ILE A 129 -3.32 -55.46 3.55
N GLN A 130 -2.27 -56.24 3.27
CA GLN A 130 -0.88 -55.84 3.55
C GLN A 130 -0.48 -54.57 2.80
N ARG A 131 -0.85 -54.41 1.52
CA ARG A 131 -0.60 -53.18 0.77
C ARG A 131 -1.32 -51.96 1.37
N LEU A 132 -2.54 -52.14 1.87
CA LEU A 132 -3.29 -51.08 2.55
C LEU A 132 -2.67 -50.74 3.92
N GLU A 133 -2.21 -51.72 4.68
CA GLU A 133 -1.50 -51.52 5.95
C GLU A 133 -0.15 -50.81 5.74
N GLU A 134 0.60 -51.17 4.70
CA GLU A 134 1.83 -50.47 4.32
C GLU A 134 1.57 -49.02 3.90
N LEU A 135 0.48 -48.75 3.18
CA LEU A 135 0.07 -47.40 2.83
C LEU A 135 -0.34 -46.60 4.07
N LEU A 136 -1.10 -47.19 4.99
CA LEU A 136 -1.47 -46.57 6.25
C LEU A 136 -0.23 -46.22 7.08
N LYS A 137 0.75 -47.13 7.14
CA LYS A 137 2.03 -46.90 7.82
C LYS A 137 2.81 -45.74 7.19
N LYS A 138 2.93 -45.70 5.86
CA LYS A 138 3.59 -44.59 5.16
C LYS A 138 2.89 -43.26 5.40
N LEU A 139 1.56 -43.26 5.47
CA LEU A 139 0.77 -42.08 5.79
C LEU A 139 1.03 -41.61 7.23
N GLN A 140 1.05 -42.53 8.20
CA GLN A 140 1.38 -42.23 9.59
C GLN A 140 2.79 -41.64 9.73
N GLU A 141 3.79 -42.28 9.12
CA GLU A 141 5.18 -41.79 9.12
C GLU A 141 5.32 -40.40 8.47
N ALA A 142 4.55 -40.12 7.40
CA ALA A 142 4.53 -38.81 6.76
C ALA A 142 3.88 -37.74 7.65
N MET A 143 2.80 -38.08 8.36
CA MET A 143 2.14 -37.17 9.31
C MET A 143 3.05 -36.86 10.50
N GLU A 144 3.73 -37.86 11.07
CA GLU A 144 4.68 -37.66 12.18
C GLU A 144 5.85 -36.78 11.78
N LYS A 145 6.46 -37.03 10.61
CA LYS A 145 7.53 -36.17 10.07
C LYS A 145 7.07 -34.74 9.87
N SER A 146 5.87 -34.55 9.32
CA SER A 146 5.29 -33.22 9.16
C SER A 146 5.07 -32.53 10.50
N GLN A 147 4.63 -33.24 11.53
CA GLN A 147 4.46 -32.69 12.87
C GLN A 147 5.80 -32.29 13.48
N GLU A 148 6.82 -33.15 13.39
CA GLU A 148 8.18 -32.86 13.87
C GLU A 148 8.79 -31.63 13.17
N GLU A 149 8.62 -31.50 11.86
CA GLU A 149 9.08 -30.33 11.10
C GLU A 149 8.36 -29.05 11.53
N VAL A 150 7.05 -29.09 11.77
CA VAL A 150 6.28 -27.96 12.27
C VAL A 150 6.74 -27.57 13.69
N GLU A 151 6.97 -28.55 14.58
CA GLU A 151 7.47 -28.29 15.93
C GLU A 151 8.89 -27.68 15.92
N LYS A 152 9.78 -28.18 15.06
CA LYS A 152 11.12 -27.60 14.83
C LYS A 152 11.02 -26.16 14.31
N TRP A 153 10.14 -25.91 13.34
CA TRP A 153 9.93 -24.57 12.80
C TRP A 153 9.36 -23.61 13.86
N LEU A 154 8.38 -24.04 14.66
CA LEU A 154 7.79 -23.27 15.73
C LEU A 154 8.81 -22.94 16.84
N SER A 155 9.63 -23.91 17.25
CA SER A 155 10.66 -23.69 18.26
C SER A 155 11.76 -22.75 17.77
N ALA A 156 12.23 -22.91 16.53
CA ALA A 156 13.21 -22.01 15.93
C ALA A 156 12.69 -20.57 15.82
N ASN A 157 11.42 -20.39 15.43
CA ASN A 157 10.84 -19.05 15.34
C ASN A 157 10.57 -18.43 16.71
N ARG A 158 10.15 -19.22 17.70
CA ARG A 158 10.04 -18.76 19.08
C ARG A 158 11.39 -18.22 19.57
N GLN A 159 12.47 -18.96 19.35
CA GLN A 159 13.82 -18.52 19.73
C GLN A 159 14.25 -17.24 18.99
N LYS A 160 13.94 -17.11 17.69
CA LYS A 160 14.20 -15.87 16.93
C LYS A 160 13.45 -14.68 17.52
N ILE A 161 12.16 -14.86 17.87
CA ILE A 161 11.35 -13.81 18.50
C ILE A 161 11.96 -13.42 19.85
N ASP A 162 12.32 -14.39 20.70
CA ASP A 162 12.92 -14.11 22.01
C ASP A 162 14.25 -13.35 21.89
N ASN A 163 15.07 -13.69 20.90
CA ASN A 163 16.32 -12.98 20.64
C ASN A 163 16.08 -11.54 20.15
N LEU A 164 15.15 -11.35 19.21
CA LEU A 164 14.77 -10.02 18.73
C LEU A 164 14.25 -9.14 19.87
N MET A 165 13.44 -9.68 20.78
CA MET A 165 12.97 -8.95 21.95
C MET A 165 14.12 -8.50 22.86
N LYS A 166 15.11 -9.37 23.10
CA LYS A 166 16.29 -9.02 23.89
C LYS A 166 17.14 -7.94 23.23
N GLU A 167 17.34 -8.03 21.92
CA GLU A 167 18.08 -7.02 21.14
C GLU A 167 17.36 -5.67 21.18
N MET A 168 16.03 -5.66 21.04
CA MET A 168 15.22 -4.44 21.17
C MET A 168 15.33 -3.83 22.56
N ASP A 169 15.19 -4.64 23.62
CA ASP A 169 15.33 -4.16 25.00
C ASP A 169 16.71 -3.57 25.27
N GLN A 170 17.76 -4.20 24.74
CA GLN A 170 19.13 -3.70 24.86
C GLN A 170 19.31 -2.39 24.09
N PHE A 171 18.81 -2.31 22.86
CA PHE A 171 18.83 -1.09 22.05
C PHE A 171 18.18 0.10 22.78
N PHE A 172 17.00 -0.10 23.39
CA PHE A 172 16.34 0.97 24.14
C PHE A 172 17.12 1.38 25.39
N LYS A 173 17.74 0.43 26.09
CA LYS A 173 18.63 0.73 27.23
C LYS A 173 19.84 1.54 26.78
N ASP A 174 20.49 1.13 25.71
CA ASP A 174 21.68 1.81 25.18
C ASP A 174 21.33 3.24 24.75
N LYS A 175 20.24 3.42 24.01
CA LYS A 175 19.79 4.76 23.57
C LYS A 175 19.40 5.66 24.73
N LYS A 176 18.78 5.11 25.77
CA LYS A 176 18.49 5.86 26.99
C LYS A 176 19.78 6.31 27.68
N THR A 177 20.76 5.43 27.78
CA THR A 177 22.08 5.76 28.37
C THR A 177 22.79 6.82 27.55
N GLU A 178 22.89 6.65 26.23
CA GLU A 178 23.49 7.64 25.31
C GLU A 178 22.84 9.02 25.47
N PHE A 179 21.50 9.08 25.56
CA PHE A 179 20.79 10.33 25.77
C PHE A 179 21.12 10.97 27.11
N ILE A 180 21.17 10.19 28.19
CA ILE A 180 21.50 10.69 29.53
C ILE A 180 22.93 11.22 29.56
N GLU A 181 23.88 10.47 28.99
CA GLU A 181 25.28 10.90 28.90
C GLU A 181 25.42 12.21 28.10
N TRP A 182 24.76 12.30 26.95
CA TRP A 182 24.70 13.53 26.18
C TRP A 182 24.06 14.69 26.97
N PHE A 183 22.92 14.44 27.62
CA PHE A 183 22.19 15.45 28.38
C PHE A 183 23.02 15.99 29.55
N GLU A 184 23.63 15.12 30.35
CA GLU A 184 24.52 15.52 31.44
C GLU A 184 25.73 16.30 30.91
N SER A 185 26.25 15.96 29.72
CA SER A 185 27.37 16.71 29.11
C SER A 185 27.04 18.16 28.75
N VAL A 186 25.76 18.47 28.48
CA VAL A 186 25.30 19.83 28.15
C VAL A 186 24.53 20.50 29.29
N ARG A 187 24.26 19.78 30.38
CA ARG A 187 23.40 20.22 31.47
C ARG A 187 23.84 21.52 32.11
N GLU A 188 25.12 21.65 32.45
CA GLU A 188 25.66 22.88 33.06
C GLU A 188 25.51 24.10 32.13
N ILE A 189 25.64 23.89 30.82
CA ILE A 189 25.43 24.95 29.81
C ILE A 189 23.95 25.35 29.78
N LEU A 190 23.04 24.37 29.82
CA LEU A 190 21.60 24.63 29.85
C LEU A 190 21.14 25.30 31.14
N GLU A 191 21.68 24.93 32.29
CA GLU A 191 21.35 25.56 33.58
C GLU A 191 21.89 27.00 33.67
N SER A 192 23.01 27.29 33.02
CA SER A 192 23.64 28.62 33.03
C SER A 192 23.11 29.59 31.96
N ILE A 193 22.24 29.13 31.03
CA ILE A 193 21.72 29.97 29.94
C ILE A 193 20.83 31.10 30.45
N ASP A 194 20.08 30.86 31.53
CA ASP A 194 19.20 31.84 32.16
C ASP A 194 19.20 31.67 33.68
N PRO A 195 20.28 32.09 34.36
CA PRO A 195 20.41 31.92 35.79
C PRO A 195 19.27 32.62 36.54
N GLY A 196 18.48 31.85 37.28
CA GLY A 196 17.31 32.37 38.01
C GLY A 196 16.10 32.70 37.13
N GLY A 197 16.10 32.35 35.84
CA GLY A 197 14.94 32.54 34.96
C GLY A 197 14.64 34.01 34.62
N ILE A 198 15.65 34.88 34.67
CA ILE A 198 15.48 36.33 34.53
C ILE A 198 15.04 36.66 33.11
N LEU A 199 15.75 36.15 32.09
CA LEU A 199 15.44 36.40 30.69
C LEU A 199 14.07 35.82 30.32
N LEU A 200 13.78 34.60 30.76
CA LEU A 200 12.46 34.00 30.56
C LEU A 200 11.36 34.86 31.19
N GLY A 201 11.57 35.31 32.43
CA GLY A 201 10.63 36.18 33.14
C GLY A 201 10.45 37.54 32.46
N GLU A 202 11.53 38.14 31.95
CA GLU A 202 11.49 39.39 31.19
C GLU A 202 10.71 39.24 29.89
N ILE A 203 10.96 38.17 29.13
CA ILE A 203 10.24 37.89 27.87
C ILE A 203 8.75 37.63 28.15
N MET A 204 8.43 36.90 29.22
CA MET A 204 7.03 36.67 29.63
C MET A 204 6.34 37.99 29.99
N ARG A 205 6.95 38.82 30.84
CA ARG A 205 6.41 40.15 31.18
C ARG A 205 6.33 41.07 29.96
N ALA A 206 7.29 40.98 29.04
CA ALA A 206 7.27 41.72 27.79
C ALA A 206 6.19 41.23 26.81
N ARG A 207 5.45 40.17 27.10
CA ARG A 207 4.25 39.80 26.35
C ARG A 207 2.97 40.30 27.01
N GLU A 208 3.05 40.82 28.23
CA GLU A 208 1.91 41.31 28.99
C GLU A 208 1.77 42.81 28.81
N SER A 209 0.55 43.27 28.54
CA SER A 209 0.20 44.68 28.50
C SER A 209 -1.02 44.92 29.37
N ASP A 210 -0.90 45.85 30.31
CA ASP A 210 -2.04 46.29 31.15
C ASP A 210 -3.20 46.85 30.31
N ARG A 211 -2.91 47.35 29.10
CA ARG A 211 -3.89 47.98 28.22
C ARG A 211 -4.47 47.03 27.17
N TYR A 212 -3.66 46.10 26.66
CA TYR A 212 -4.00 45.27 25.50
C TYR A 212 -4.06 43.76 25.82
N GLY A 213 -3.79 43.38 27.07
CA GLY A 213 -3.77 41.98 27.50
C GLY A 213 -2.47 41.26 27.18
N VAL A 214 -2.53 39.93 27.14
CA VAL A 214 -1.37 39.06 26.96
C VAL A 214 -1.28 38.57 25.52
N PHE A 215 -0.11 38.75 24.90
CA PHE A 215 0.17 38.31 23.54
C PHE A 215 0.79 36.90 23.51
N LYS A 216 0.63 36.15 22.42
CA LYS A 216 1.16 34.77 22.30
C LYS A 216 2.69 34.74 22.24
N ASN A 217 3.29 35.77 21.68
CA ASN A 217 4.73 35.95 21.56
C ASN A 217 5.04 37.46 21.48
N LEU A 218 6.33 37.81 21.45
CA LEU A 218 6.75 39.20 21.41
C LEU A 218 6.43 39.85 20.05
N ASP A 219 6.50 39.07 18.98
CA ASP A 219 6.22 39.49 17.60
C ASP A 219 4.79 40.06 17.46
N GLU A 220 3.79 39.30 17.88
CA GLU A 220 2.39 39.75 17.88
C GLU A 220 2.19 41.05 18.69
N ARG A 221 2.93 41.22 19.80
CA ARG A 221 2.87 42.46 20.59
C ARG A 221 3.47 43.63 19.81
N LEU A 222 4.62 43.44 19.18
CA LEU A 222 5.30 44.47 18.39
C LEU A 222 4.44 44.89 17.20
N GLU A 223 3.89 43.94 16.46
CA GLU A 223 2.95 44.20 15.35
C GLU A 223 1.73 44.99 15.82
N ASN A 224 1.16 44.66 16.98
CA ASN A 224 0.06 45.42 17.55
C ASN A 224 0.46 46.85 17.94
N ILE A 225 1.68 47.05 18.45
CA ILE A 225 2.23 48.39 18.75
C ILE A 225 2.40 49.18 17.44
N GLU A 226 3.04 48.60 16.44
CA GLU A 226 3.25 49.24 15.13
C GLU A 226 1.91 49.64 14.49
N ALA A 227 0.93 48.73 14.45
CA ALA A 227 -0.40 49.02 13.92
C ALA A 227 -1.16 50.11 14.70
N THR A 228 -0.87 50.28 16.00
CA THR A 228 -1.54 51.27 16.85
C THR A 228 -0.92 52.66 16.72
N PHE A 229 0.40 52.76 16.54
CA PHE A 229 1.13 54.03 16.63
C PHE A 229 1.68 54.55 15.29
N SER A 230 1.94 53.68 14.31
CA SER A 230 2.50 54.09 13.01
C SER A 230 1.41 54.72 12.15
N ALA A 231 1.48 56.04 11.93
CA ALA A 231 0.56 56.77 11.05
C ALA A 231 0.99 56.68 9.57
N ASP A 232 1.15 55.47 9.05
CA ASP A 232 1.66 55.17 7.71
C ASP A 232 0.56 54.87 6.68
N THR A 233 -0.67 54.63 7.15
CA THR A 233 -1.78 54.24 6.30
C THR A 233 -2.48 55.49 5.77
N GLU A 234 -2.46 55.67 4.45
CA GLU A 234 -3.13 56.79 3.79
C GLU A 234 -4.62 56.81 4.11
N LEU A 235 -5.09 57.96 4.62
CA LEU A 235 -6.49 58.24 4.88
C LEU A 235 -7.13 58.96 3.69
N LEU A 236 -6.56 60.10 3.29
CA LEU A 236 -7.04 60.90 2.18
C LEU A 236 -6.00 61.93 1.70
N THR A 237 -6.20 62.42 0.48
CA THR A 237 -5.43 63.54 -0.10
C THR A 237 -6.33 64.79 -0.15
N ILE A 238 -5.83 65.92 0.35
CA ILE A 238 -6.53 67.22 0.40
C ILE A 238 -5.89 68.20 -0.57
N ASN A 239 -6.72 68.84 -1.40
CA ASN A 239 -6.35 70.03 -2.14
C ASN A 239 -6.91 71.26 -1.42
N HIS A 240 -6.08 72.29 -1.23
CA HIS A 240 -6.42 73.51 -0.51
C HIS A 240 -5.88 74.77 -1.18
N ASP A 241 -6.56 75.90 -0.95
CA ASP A 241 -6.16 77.20 -1.52
C ASP A 241 -5.15 77.98 -0.66
N PHE A 242 -4.78 77.43 0.51
CA PHE A 242 -3.76 78.03 1.37
C PHE A 242 -2.38 77.88 0.71
N LYS A 243 -1.70 78.99 0.42
CA LYS A 243 -0.37 78.99 -0.21
C LYS A 243 0.72 78.71 0.84
N GLY A 244 0.88 77.45 1.23
CA GLY A 244 1.84 77.04 2.25
C GLY A 244 1.56 75.65 2.82
N TYR A 245 2.12 75.37 3.99
CA TYR A 245 2.06 74.05 4.63
C TYR A 245 1.22 74.12 5.92
N PRO A 246 -0.12 73.96 5.84
CA PRO A 246 -1.00 74.12 6.99
C PRO A 246 -0.84 72.95 7.96
N ARG A 247 -0.91 73.23 9.27
CA ARG A 247 -0.99 72.16 10.28
C ARG A 247 -2.35 71.50 10.20
N LEU A 248 -2.45 70.25 10.65
CA LEU A 248 -3.75 69.59 10.76
C LEU A 248 -3.96 68.95 12.11
N ARG A 249 -5.23 68.69 12.42
CA ARG A 249 -5.67 67.92 13.57
C ARG A 249 -6.66 66.86 13.09
N VAL A 250 -6.43 65.61 13.48
CA VAL A 250 -7.34 64.50 13.23
C VAL A 250 -8.06 64.10 14.51
N LEU A 251 -9.39 64.04 14.44
CA LEU A 251 -10.26 63.67 15.54
C LEU A 251 -11.06 62.41 15.16
N TYR A 252 -11.29 61.53 16.13
CA TYR A 252 -12.11 60.32 15.98
C TYR A 252 -13.15 60.22 17.08
N TRP A 253 -14.36 59.79 16.73
CA TRP A 253 -15.38 59.35 17.67
C TRP A 253 -16.32 58.34 17.01
N GLU A 254 -17.15 57.69 17.82
CA GLU A 254 -18.14 56.72 17.37
C GLU A 254 -19.56 57.29 17.54
N TYR A 255 -20.49 56.84 16.70
CA TYR A 255 -21.91 57.19 16.74
C TYR A 255 -22.19 58.69 16.63
N GLY A 256 -21.40 59.43 15.84
CA GLY A 256 -21.65 60.85 15.59
C GLY A 256 -22.97 61.13 14.85
N LEU A 257 -23.35 62.41 14.78
CA LEU A 257 -24.53 62.85 14.02
C LEU A 257 -24.51 62.27 12.59
N ALA A 258 -25.68 61.77 12.14
CA ALA A 258 -25.92 61.12 10.84
C ALA A 258 -25.29 59.73 10.64
N THR A 259 -24.77 59.07 11.69
CA THR A 259 -24.32 57.64 11.62
C THR A 259 -25.42 56.63 11.96
N ARG A 260 -26.42 57.04 12.74
CA ARG A 260 -27.60 56.26 13.14
C ARG A 260 -28.83 57.18 13.24
N PRO A 261 -30.05 56.62 13.24
CA PRO A 261 -31.27 57.40 13.52
C PRO A 261 -31.19 58.08 14.89
N LEU A 262 -31.68 59.32 14.95
CA LEU A 262 -31.62 60.14 16.16
C LEU A 262 -32.29 59.41 17.35
N GLY A 263 -31.55 59.29 18.46
CA GLY A 263 -32.02 58.67 19.69
C GLY A 263 -31.82 57.16 19.78
N THR A 264 -31.15 56.56 18.79
CA THR A 264 -30.82 55.12 18.76
C THR A 264 -29.33 54.84 18.97
N GLU A 265 -28.53 55.89 19.21
CA GLU A 265 -27.09 55.79 19.44
C GLU A 265 -26.78 55.16 20.81
N PRO A 266 -25.93 54.12 20.89
CA PRO A 266 -25.55 53.47 22.15
C PRO A 266 -24.87 54.41 23.17
N THR A 267 -24.29 55.52 22.69
CA THR A 267 -23.54 56.48 23.50
C THR A 267 -24.35 57.71 23.92
N GLY A 268 -25.62 57.80 23.51
CA GLY A 268 -26.46 58.97 23.73
C GLY A 268 -26.39 60.02 22.61
N VAL A 269 -27.27 61.02 22.70
CA VAL A 269 -27.46 62.06 21.68
C VAL A 269 -26.19 62.91 21.55
N GLY A 270 -25.59 62.93 20.36
CA GLY A 270 -24.36 63.68 20.07
C GLY A 270 -23.12 62.81 19.83
N GLY A 271 -23.21 61.50 20.11
CA GLY A 271 -22.15 60.52 19.86
C GLY A 271 -21.21 60.28 21.04
N GLY A 272 -20.22 59.43 20.83
CA GLY A 272 -19.23 59.03 21.83
C GLY A 272 -18.13 60.08 22.05
N ASN A 273 -17.24 59.78 22.99
CA ASN A 273 -16.13 60.66 23.34
C ASN A 273 -15.19 60.91 22.16
N VAL A 274 -14.86 62.18 21.92
CA VAL A 274 -13.92 62.61 20.88
C VAL A 274 -12.49 62.44 21.37
N ARG A 275 -11.66 61.79 20.55
CA ARG A 275 -10.22 61.60 20.80
C ARG A 275 -9.39 62.09 19.63
N THR A 276 -8.22 62.64 19.92
CA THR A 276 -7.22 62.97 18.90
C THR A 276 -6.59 61.69 18.38
N VAL A 277 -6.37 61.63 17.07
CA VAL A 277 -5.67 60.52 16.41
C VAL A 277 -4.31 61.02 15.94
N GLU A 278 -3.27 60.22 16.21
CA GLU A 278 -1.94 60.49 15.66
C GLU A 278 -2.01 60.48 14.14
N SER A 279 -1.40 61.48 13.51
CA SER A 279 -1.47 61.64 12.07
C SER A 279 -0.14 62.12 11.52
N SER A 280 0.22 61.60 10.35
CA SER A 280 1.37 62.04 9.58
C SER A 280 0.88 62.81 8.36
N VAL A 281 1.62 63.85 7.99
CA VAL A 281 1.29 64.73 6.87
C VAL A 281 2.46 64.75 5.90
N GLU A 282 2.19 64.41 4.65
CA GLU A 282 3.12 64.56 3.54
C GLU A 282 2.61 65.67 2.63
N TYR A 283 3.36 66.77 2.51
CA TYR A 283 3.01 67.86 1.61
C TYR A 283 3.56 67.54 0.22
N LEU A 284 2.66 67.28 -0.73
CA LEU A 284 3.03 66.97 -2.11
C LEU A 284 3.45 68.24 -2.85
N ASP A 285 2.74 69.34 -2.60
CA ASP A 285 3.03 70.67 -3.12
C ASP A 285 2.44 71.76 -2.19
N PRO A 286 2.64 73.08 -2.46
CA PRO A 286 2.11 74.15 -1.60
C PRO A 286 0.58 74.27 -1.52
N TYR A 287 -0.18 73.46 -2.27
CA TYR A 287 -1.63 73.44 -2.38
C TYR A 287 -2.23 72.05 -2.15
N SER A 288 -1.41 71.01 -1.98
CA SER A 288 -1.90 69.65 -1.77
C SER A 288 -1.08 68.89 -0.72
N LEU A 289 -1.81 68.11 0.08
CA LEU A 289 -1.23 67.30 1.15
C LEU A 289 -1.92 65.94 1.25
N LYS A 290 -1.17 64.97 1.75
CA LYS A 290 -1.62 63.61 2.03
C LYS A 290 -1.62 63.40 3.54
N VAL A 291 -2.75 62.90 4.05
CA VAL A 291 -2.93 62.59 5.47
C VAL A 291 -2.90 61.09 5.66
N SER A 292 -2.04 60.65 6.57
CA SER A 292 -1.92 59.25 6.96
C SER A 292 -2.23 59.08 8.46
N VAL A 293 -2.87 57.98 8.81
CA VAL A 293 -3.29 57.63 10.17
C VAL A 293 -2.91 56.18 10.48
N PRO A 294 -2.93 55.75 11.76
CA PRO A 294 -2.69 54.35 12.08
C PRO A 294 -3.68 53.41 11.41
N ALA A 295 -3.22 52.21 11.05
CA ALA A 295 -4.00 51.20 10.35
C ALA A 295 -5.35 50.91 11.03
N ALA A 296 -5.40 50.98 12.37
CA ALA A 296 -6.62 50.83 13.16
C ALA A 296 -7.75 51.84 12.82
N TYR A 297 -7.38 53.02 12.29
CA TYR A 297 -8.29 54.09 11.90
C TYR A 297 -8.53 54.16 10.39
N LYS A 298 -8.01 53.21 9.61
CA LYS A 298 -8.30 53.12 8.18
C LYS A 298 -9.80 52.97 7.95
N THR A 299 -10.35 53.78 7.06
CA THR A 299 -11.74 53.67 6.62
C THR A 299 -11.79 53.05 5.23
N VAL A 300 -12.73 52.13 5.00
CA VAL A 300 -12.94 51.49 3.71
C VAL A 300 -14.18 52.13 3.07
N ASN A 301 -13.99 52.81 1.93
CA ASN A 301 -15.04 53.53 1.21
C ASN A 301 -15.85 54.52 2.09
N PRO A 302 -15.18 55.47 2.76
CA PRO A 302 -15.87 56.46 3.59
C PRO A 302 -16.76 57.40 2.77
N GLN A 303 -17.89 57.82 3.35
CA GLN A 303 -18.60 59.00 2.86
C GLN A 303 -17.85 60.25 3.33
N ILE A 304 -17.39 61.06 2.37
CA ILE A 304 -16.66 62.30 2.64
C ILE A 304 -17.63 63.48 2.59
N ILE A 305 -17.73 64.20 3.70
CA ILE A 305 -18.55 65.39 3.86
C ILE A 305 -17.62 66.58 4.10
N LEU A 306 -17.72 67.58 3.24
CA LEU A 306 -17.07 68.87 3.45
C LEU A 306 -17.99 69.73 4.34
N ILE A 307 -17.53 70.05 5.55
CA ILE A 307 -18.31 70.89 6.48
C ILE A 307 -18.07 72.38 6.17
N ASP A 308 -16.80 72.73 5.95
CA ASP A 308 -16.35 74.04 5.51
C ASP A 308 -15.04 73.88 4.72
N ALA A 309 -14.43 74.99 4.30
CA ALA A 309 -13.20 74.98 3.50
C ALA A 309 -11.97 74.38 4.21
N LYS A 310 -12.04 74.13 5.53
CA LYS A 310 -10.94 73.64 6.38
C LYS A 310 -11.24 72.31 7.06
N THR A 311 -12.48 71.85 7.03
CA THR A 311 -12.95 70.72 7.83
C THR A 311 -13.56 69.64 6.95
N PHE A 312 -12.93 68.47 6.95
CA PHE A 312 -13.32 67.30 6.19
C PHE A 312 -13.77 66.20 7.16
N ARG A 313 -14.93 65.60 6.93
CA ARG A 313 -15.44 64.51 7.76
C ARG A 313 -15.64 63.25 6.94
N LEU A 314 -15.08 62.15 7.43
CA LEU A 314 -15.13 60.82 6.84
C LEU A 314 -16.00 59.96 7.75
N ILE A 315 -17.09 59.43 7.19
CA ILE A 315 -18.04 58.59 7.91
C ILE A 315 -18.01 57.18 7.32
N THR A 316 -17.83 56.17 8.18
CA THR A 316 -17.91 54.76 7.79
C THR A 316 -18.66 53.98 8.86
N ASP A 317 -19.89 53.57 8.53
CA ASP A 317 -20.83 52.97 9.47
C ASP A 317 -21.00 53.83 10.73
N TYR A 318 -20.56 53.35 11.90
CA TYR A 318 -20.63 54.09 13.16
C TYR A 318 -19.37 54.91 13.46
N LYS A 319 -18.32 54.83 12.65
CA LYS A 319 -17.04 55.51 12.88
C LYS A 319 -17.01 56.86 12.17
N VAL A 320 -16.57 57.89 12.89
CA VAL A 320 -16.41 59.25 12.35
C VAL A 320 -14.97 59.70 12.54
N ILE A 321 -14.33 60.12 11.46
CA ILE A 321 -13.02 60.78 11.47
C ILE A 321 -13.19 62.18 10.91
N GLN A 322 -12.66 63.18 11.61
CA GLN A 322 -12.65 64.57 11.15
C GLN A 322 -11.21 65.06 11.04
N VAL A 323 -10.89 65.64 9.89
CA VAL A 323 -9.61 66.29 9.60
C VAL A 323 -9.84 67.79 9.51
N GLU A 324 -9.14 68.54 10.34
CA GLU A 324 -9.22 69.99 10.41
C GLU A 324 -7.89 70.62 10.01
N LEU A 325 -7.91 71.50 9.02
CA LEU A 325 -6.77 72.34 8.64
C LEU A 325 -6.70 73.56 9.56
N LEU A 326 -5.57 73.71 10.24
CA LEU A 326 -5.27 74.80 11.16
C LEU A 326 -4.34 75.80 10.48
N GLU A 327 -4.79 77.06 10.36
CA GLU A 327 -3.95 78.16 9.90
C GLU A 327 -3.12 78.71 11.05
N ASP A 328 -1.80 78.69 10.88
CA ASP A 328 -0.88 79.35 11.80
C ASP A 328 -0.91 80.87 11.54
N LYS A 329 -1.75 81.62 12.26
CA LYS A 329 -1.51 83.07 12.42
C LYS A 329 -0.42 83.28 13.48
N ILE A 330 0.84 83.22 13.05
CA ILE A 330 1.97 83.63 13.90
C ILE A 330 2.12 85.16 13.81
N THR A 331 1.49 85.90 14.71
CA THR A 331 1.87 87.31 14.98
C THR A 331 3.11 87.32 15.88
N ALA A 332 4.26 86.93 15.34
CA ALA A 332 5.54 87.19 16.01
C ALA A 332 6.06 88.54 15.54
N LYS A 333 6.01 89.57 16.41
CA LYS A 333 6.90 90.72 16.27
C LYS A 333 8.31 90.21 16.58
N ILE A 334 9.07 89.91 15.55
CA ILE A 334 10.52 89.74 15.68
C ILE A 334 11.06 91.16 15.96
N GLY A 335 11.37 91.43 17.22
CA GLY A 335 12.17 92.60 17.58
C GLY A 335 13.55 92.42 16.96
N GLY A 336 13.84 93.16 15.90
CA GLY A 336 15.19 93.25 15.35
C GLY A 336 16.07 94.11 16.27
N ASN A 337 17.28 93.59 16.51
CA ASN A 337 18.49 94.18 17.13
C ASN A 337 18.34 95.32 18.14
#